data_AF-A0A933Y467-F1
#
_entry.id   AF-A0A933Y467-F1
#
_cell.length_a   1.000
_cell.length_b   1.000
_cell.length_c   1.000
_cell.angle_alpha   90.00
_cell.angle_beta   90.00
_cell.angle_gamma   90.00
#
_symmetry.space_group_name_H-M   'P 1'
#
loop_
_entity.id
_entity.type
_entity.pdbx_description
1 polymer ?
#
loop_
_entity_poly.entity_id
_entity_poly.type
_entity_poly.pdbx_seq_one_letter_code
_entity_poly.pdbx_strand_id
1 'polypeptide(L)'
;MNENLGAVPAHYESTTRTLLRYAIVMLFVGLLAGVAFQESQKKLDYAAIGAGARLEAILSLALVHGHVLLTGVVLPLALAGSLFLARKCGGSELSSASLRWLTRVYVPCMSVTVLLMLYKGYHVLISVRAGGRDFDAIDAAYFGGMHGVRIGVYALSHVGMALGLGVFAVALWRSLERD
;
A
#
# COMPACT_ATOMS: atom_id res chain seq x y z
N MET A 1 0.95 -38.87 -11.04
CA MET A 1 -0.31 -38.10 -11.17
C MET A 1 0.04 -36.65 -11.50
N ASN A 2 0.15 -36.34 -12.79
CA ASN A 2 0.16 -34.96 -13.29
C ASN A 2 -1.02 -34.91 -14.28
N GLU A 3 -2.22 -34.87 -13.74
CA GLU A 3 -3.40 -34.58 -14.56
C GLU A 3 -3.31 -33.12 -15.02
N ASN A 4 -3.67 -32.90 -16.27
CA ASN A 4 -3.81 -31.59 -16.91
C ASN A 4 -4.34 -30.56 -15.90
N LEU A 5 -3.46 -29.67 -15.41
CA LEU A 5 -3.91 -28.38 -14.93
C LEU A 5 -4.57 -27.74 -16.15
N GLY A 6 -5.89 -27.86 -16.26
CA GLY A 6 -6.64 -27.33 -17.40
C GLY A 6 -6.31 -25.86 -17.64
N ALA A 7 -6.75 -25.30 -18.76
CA ALA A 7 -6.51 -23.89 -19.09
C ALA A 7 -6.76 -22.96 -17.89
N VAL A 8 -5.88 -21.98 -17.69
CA VAL A 8 -6.02 -21.01 -16.60
C VAL A 8 -7.31 -20.21 -16.82
N PRO A 9 -8.16 -20.03 -15.79
CA PRO A 9 -9.39 -19.28 -15.94
C PRO A 9 -9.10 -17.83 -16.35
N ALA A 10 -9.87 -17.28 -17.30
CA ALA A 10 -9.62 -15.94 -17.85
C ALA A 10 -9.61 -14.83 -16.77
N HIS A 11 -10.40 -14.98 -15.70
CA HIS A 11 -10.42 -14.01 -14.60
C HIS A 11 -9.19 -14.11 -13.68
N TYR A 12 -8.53 -15.28 -13.59
CA TYR A 12 -7.23 -15.40 -12.92
C TYR A 12 -6.16 -14.65 -13.72
N GLU A 13 -6.13 -14.83 -15.03
CA GLU A 13 -5.19 -14.14 -15.91
C GLU A 13 -5.36 -12.61 -15.84
N SER A 14 -6.60 -12.13 -15.90
CA SER A 14 -6.91 -10.70 -15.82
C SER A 14 -6.52 -10.09 -14.48
N THR A 15 -6.82 -10.79 -13.37
CA THR A 15 -6.45 -10.35 -12.01
C THR A 15 -4.93 -10.33 -11.84
N THR A 16 -4.26 -11.41 -12.24
CA THR A 16 -2.79 -11.54 -12.19
C THR A 16 -2.12 -10.44 -12.99
N ARG A 17 -2.57 -10.20 -14.24
CA ARG A 17 -2.04 -9.14 -15.09
C ARG A 17 -2.20 -7.77 -14.45
N THR A 18 -3.33 -7.51 -13.79
CA THR A 18 -3.58 -6.25 -13.09
C THR A 18 -2.64 -6.08 -11.89
N LEU A 19 -2.51 -7.11 -11.05
CA LEU A 19 -1.62 -7.09 -9.88
C LEU A 19 -0.14 -6.96 -10.28
N LEU A 20 0.30 -7.63 -11.35
CA LEU A 20 1.66 -7.52 -11.88
C LEU A 20 1.94 -6.11 -12.41
N ARG A 21 1.03 -5.55 -13.24
CA ARG A 21 1.17 -4.18 -13.74
C ARG A 21 1.20 -3.17 -12.59
N TYR A 22 0.34 -3.36 -11.60
CA TYR A 22 0.32 -2.53 -10.40
C TYR A 22 1.65 -2.62 -9.63
N ALA A 23 2.15 -3.83 -9.38
CA ALA A 23 3.43 -4.04 -8.70
C ALA A 23 4.61 -3.39 -9.44
N ILE A 24 4.63 -3.47 -10.77
CA ILE A 24 5.65 -2.80 -11.60
C ILE A 24 5.58 -1.29 -11.41
N VAL A 25 4.38 -0.69 -11.50
CA VAL A 25 4.20 0.75 -11.27
C VAL A 25 4.63 1.14 -9.85
N MET A 26 4.21 0.38 -8.85
CA MET A 26 4.54 0.64 -7.45
C MET A 26 6.03 0.44 -7.16
N LEU A 27 6.73 -0.43 -7.88
CA LEU A 27 8.19 -0.55 -7.80
C LEU A 27 8.86 0.76 -8.23
N PHE A 28 8.46 1.34 -9.35
CA PHE A 28 8.94 2.65 -9.77
C PHE A 28 8.60 3.74 -8.76
N VAL A 29 7.36 3.77 -8.25
CA VAL A 29 6.94 4.72 -7.20
C VAL A 29 7.79 4.54 -5.94
N GLY A 30 8.10 3.31 -5.53
CA GLY A 30 8.91 2.99 -4.36
C GLY A 30 10.34 3.49 -4.52
N LEU A 31 10.96 3.23 -5.68
CA LEU A 31 12.30 3.73 -6.00
C LEU A 31 12.34 5.26 -6.00
N LEU A 32 11.36 5.90 -6.65
CA LEU A 32 11.25 7.36 -6.66
C LEU A 32 11.04 7.93 -5.25
N ALA A 33 10.21 7.29 -4.42
CA ALA A 33 10.01 7.69 -3.02
C ALA A 33 11.32 7.56 -2.21
N GLY A 34 12.11 6.51 -2.45
CA GLY A 34 13.43 6.34 -1.84
C GLY A 34 14.41 7.43 -2.22
N VAL A 35 14.51 7.78 -3.50
CA VAL A 35 15.33 8.90 -3.99
C VAL A 35 14.84 10.22 -3.41
N ALA A 36 13.53 10.47 -3.44
CA ALA A 36 12.94 11.69 -2.94
C ALA A 36 13.15 11.86 -1.42
N PHE A 37 13.11 10.76 -0.66
CA PHE A 37 13.50 10.73 0.75
C PHE A 37 14.97 11.12 0.93
N GLN A 38 15.88 10.47 0.20
CA GLN A 38 17.33 10.74 0.25
C GLN A 38 17.67 12.20 -0.07
N GLU A 39 17.04 12.79 -1.08
CA GLU A 39 17.25 14.19 -1.45
C GLU A 39 16.57 15.17 -0.49
N SER A 40 15.48 14.74 0.13
CA SER A 40 14.76 15.57 1.11
C SER A 40 15.50 15.67 2.43
N GLN A 41 16.08 14.59 2.94
CA GLN A 41 16.79 14.64 4.22
C GLN A 41 18.01 15.57 4.18
N LYS A 42 18.74 15.60 3.05
CA LYS A 42 19.95 16.44 2.88
C LYS A 42 19.69 17.93 3.05
N LYS A 43 18.45 18.39 2.87
CA LYS A 43 18.06 19.80 2.97
C LYS A 43 17.59 20.21 4.36
N LEU A 44 17.65 19.31 5.35
CA LEU A 44 17.44 19.67 6.76
C LEU A 44 18.74 20.26 7.32
N ASP A 45 18.65 21.37 8.03
CA ASP A 45 19.79 21.92 8.75
C ASP A 45 20.00 21.12 10.06
N TYR A 46 20.99 20.25 10.04
CA TYR A 46 21.31 19.35 11.15
C TYR A 46 21.91 20.08 12.36
N ALA A 47 22.44 21.29 12.20
CA ALA A 47 22.97 22.09 13.29
C ALA A 47 21.86 22.88 14.00
N ALA A 48 20.82 23.28 13.27
CA ALA A 48 19.73 24.11 13.78
C ALA A 48 18.52 23.32 14.32
N ILE A 49 18.41 22.02 14.02
CA ILE A 49 17.24 21.19 14.38
C ILE A 49 17.63 20.14 15.41
N GLY A 50 16.96 20.16 16.57
CA GLY A 50 17.14 19.15 17.61
C GLY A 50 16.86 17.72 17.11
N ALA A 51 17.57 16.73 17.65
CA ALA A 51 17.55 15.35 17.16
C ALA A 51 16.13 14.72 17.09
N GLY A 52 15.27 15.01 18.07
CA GLY A 52 13.89 14.52 18.08
C GLY A 52 13.06 15.08 16.91
N ALA A 53 13.08 16.40 16.72
CA ALA A 53 12.36 17.05 15.62
C ALA A 53 12.89 16.62 14.24
N ARG A 54 14.20 16.36 14.14
CA ARG A 54 14.82 15.78 12.95
C ARG A 54 14.25 14.40 12.65
N LEU A 55 14.16 13.52 13.65
CA LEU A 55 13.62 12.17 13.48
C LEU A 55 12.18 12.22 13.00
N GLU A 56 11.33 13.00 13.67
CA GLU A 56 9.92 13.17 13.28
C GLU A 56 9.75 13.68 11.85
N ALA A 57 10.59 14.63 11.43
CA ALA A 57 10.56 15.20 10.08
C ALA A 57 10.86 14.19 8.97
N ILE A 58 11.65 13.16 9.26
CA ILE A 58 12.10 12.19 8.25
C ILE A 58 11.38 10.85 8.36
N LEU A 59 10.89 10.48 9.54
CA LEU A 59 10.34 9.15 9.83
C LEU A 59 9.16 8.81 8.92
N SER A 60 8.21 9.75 8.78
CA SER A 60 7.03 9.54 7.93
C SER A 60 7.41 9.28 6.48
N LEU A 61 8.41 10.00 5.96
CA LEU A 61 8.86 9.86 4.58
C LEU A 61 9.67 8.56 4.37
N ALA A 62 10.47 8.17 5.37
CA ALA A 62 11.20 6.89 5.36
C ALA A 62 10.24 5.69 5.33
N LEU A 63 9.16 5.75 6.13
CA LEU A 63 8.15 4.69 6.19
C LEU A 63 7.40 4.51 4.87
N VAL A 64 7.21 5.57 4.09
CA VAL A 64 6.53 5.48 2.79
C VAL A 64 7.25 4.50 1.86
N HIS A 65 8.59 4.60 1.76
CA HIS A 65 9.36 3.72 0.88
C HIS A 65 9.15 2.24 1.22
N GLY A 66 9.25 1.89 2.50
CA GLY A 66 9.01 0.53 2.99
C GLY A 66 7.58 0.04 2.72
N HIS A 67 6.57 0.87 2.97
CA HIS A 67 5.17 0.51 2.72
C HIS A 67 4.90 0.33 1.22
N VAL A 68 5.38 1.22 0.37
CA VAL A 68 5.21 1.10 -1.08
C VAL A 68 5.79 -0.22 -1.60
N LEU A 69 6.99 -0.61 -1.16
CA LEU A 69 7.59 -1.87 -1.56
C LEU A 69 6.82 -3.08 -1.00
N LEU A 70 6.52 -3.08 0.29
CA LEU A 70 5.86 -4.22 0.93
C LEU A 70 4.43 -4.41 0.41
N THR A 71 3.59 -3.38 0.53
CA THR A 71 2.16 -3.49 0.26
C THR A 71 1.79 -3.09 -1.16
N GLY A 72 2.65 -2.39 -1.90
CA GLY A 72 2.44 -2.05 -3.31
C GLY A 72 3.14 -3.00 -4.29
N VAL A 73 4.17 -3.73 -3.87
CA VAL A 73 4.94 -4.64 -4.75
C VAL A 73 4.89 -6.08 -4.26
N VAL A 74 5.45 -6.37 -3.08
CA VAL A 74 5.60 -7.75 -2.59
C VAL A 74 4.23 -8.40 -2.37
N LEU A 75 3.29 -7.70 -1.71
CA LEU A 75 1.97 -8.24 -1.42
C LEU A 75 1.15 -8.53 -2.70
N PRO A 76 1.03 -7.63 -3.70
CA PRO A 76 0.37 -7.95 -4.97
C PRO A 76 0.99 -9.15 -5.70
N LEU A 77 2.33 -9.29 -5.68
CA LEU A 77 3.00 -10.46 -6.25
C LEU A 77 2.65 -11.75 -5.48
N ALA A 78 2.62 -11.69 -4.15
CA ALA A 78 2.21 -12.82 -3.32
C ALA A 78 0.75 -13.22 -3.55
N LEU A 79 -0.16 -12.25 -3.68
CA LEU A 79 -1.58 -12.48 -3.99
C LEU A 79 -1.78 -13.08 -5.38
N ALA A 80 -1.01 -12.62 -6.37
CA ALA A 80 -1.02 -13.22 -7.70
C ALA A 80 -0.48 -14.65 -7.66
N GLY A 81 0.64 -14.88 -6.97
CA GLY A 81 1.25 -16.21 -6.84
C GLY A 81 0.36 -17.21 -6.09
N SER A 82 -0.35 -16.77 -5.05
CA SER A 82 -1.21 -17.63 -4.24
C SER A 82 -2.38 -18.21 -5.03
N LEU A 83 -2.89 -17.51 -6.05
CA LEU A 83 -3.92 -18.04 -6.97
C LEU A 83 -3.44 -19.32 -7.68
N PHE A 84 -2.22 -19.30 -8.21
CA PHE A 84 -1.65 -20.44 -8.93
C PHE A 84 -1.21 -21.54 -7.98
N LEU A 85 -0.67 -21.18 -6.82
CA LEU A 85 -0.30 -22.15 -5.79
C LEU A 85 -1.53 -22.89 -5.26
N ALA A 86 -2.63 -22.20 -4.96
CA ALA A 86 -3.85 -22.83 -4.49
C ALA A 86 -4.39 -23.84 -5.50
N ARG A 87 -4.47 -23.46 -6.80
CA ARG A 87 -4.86 -24.38 -7.87
C ARG A 87 -3.92 -25.58 -7.97
N LYS A 88 -2.60 -25.36 -7.90
CA LYS A 88 -1.61 -26.44 -7.94
C LYS A 88 -1.73 -27.40 -6.74
N CYS A 89 -2.18 -26.90 -5.59
CA CYS A 89 -2.48 -27.69 -4.40
C CYS A 89 -3.84 -28.43 -4.46
N GLY A 90 -4.57 -28.33 -5.58
CA GLY A 90 -5.88 -28.94 -5.74
C GLY A 90 -7.03 -28.10 -5.18
N GLY A 91 -6.79 -26.83 -4.86
CA GLY A 91 -7.84 -25.92 -4.41
C GLY A 91 -8.85 -25.59 -5.50
N SER A 92 -10.10 -25.37 -5.10
CA SER A 92 -11.19 -25.01 -6.02
C SER A 92 -11.00 -23.59 -6.59
N GLU A 93 -11.67 -23.32 -7.71
CA GLU A 93 -11.54 -22.02 -8.38
C GLU A 93 -12.20 -20.89 -7.58
N LEU A 94 -11.45 -19.80 -7.33
CA LEU A 94 -11.97 -18.60 -6.69
C LEU A 94 -12.89 -17.85 -7.66
N SER A 95 -14.04 -17.42 -7.17
CA SER A 95 -14.99 -16.67 -7.99
C SER A 95 -14.41 -15.34 -8.52
N SER A 96 -14.87 -14.91 -9.70
CA SER A 96 -14.56 -13.59 -10.24
C SER A 96 -14.99 -12.44 -9.32
N ALA A 97 -16.03 -12.64 -8.50
CA ALA A 97 -16.49 -11.64 -7.54
C ALA A 97 -15.47 -11.41 -6.44
N SER A 98 -14.90 -12.48 -5.87
CA SER A 98 -13.86 -12.38 -4.84
C SER A 98 -12.61 -11.70 -5.38
N LEU A 99 -12.20 -12.01 -6.62
CA LEU A 99 -11.02 -11.38 -7.22
C LEU A 99 -11.20 -9.90 -7.53
N ARG A 100 -12.43 -9.45 -7.83
CA ARG A 100 -12.71 -8.02 -8.05
C ARG A 100 -12.41 -7.18 -6.81
N TRP A 101 -12.47 -7.74 -5.59
CA TRP A 101 -12.09 -7.02 -4.37
C TRP A 101 -10.61 -6.65 -4.35
N LEU A 102 -9.73 -7.50 -4.90
CA LEU A 102 -8.31 -7.16 -5.04
C LEU A 102 -8.11 -5.98 -6.01
N THR A 103 -8.72 -6.07 -7.19
CA THR A 103 -8.44 -5.09 -8.26
C THR A 103 -9.22 -3.79 -8.12
N ARG A 104 -10.43 -3.81 -7.53
CA ARG A 104 -11.34 -2.66 -7.46
C ARG A 104 -11.41 -2.02 -6.08
N VAL A 105 -10.94 -2.70 -5.03
CA VAL A 105 -10.95 -2.16 -3.67
C VAL A 105 -9.51 -2.03 -3.16
N TYR A 106 -8.79 -3.13 -3.02
CA TYR A 106 -7.44 -3.10 -2.47
C TYR A 106 -6.48 -2.21 -3.29
N VAL A 107 -6.41 -2.36 -4.62
CA VAL A 107 -5.50 -1.55 -5.46
C VAL A 107 -5.78 -0.03 -5.37
N PRO A 108 -7.03 0.46 -5.55
CA PRO A 108 -7.31 1.89 -5.38
C PRO A 108 -7.07 2.39 -3.96
N CYS A 109 -7.54 1.64 -2.94
CA CYS A 109 -7.37 2.04 -1.55
C CYS A 109 -5.89 2.08 -1.14
N MET A 110 -5.07 1.12 -1.57
CA MET A 110 -3.62 1.12 -1.36
C MET A 110 -2.96 2.32 -2.03
N SER A 111 -3.36 2.64 -3.25
CA SER A 111 -2.84 3.82 -3.97
C SER A 111 -3.16 5.11 -3.23
N VAL A 112 -4.40 5.26 -2.73
CA VAL A 112 -4.79 6.39 -1.89
C VAL A 112 -3.96 6.42 -0.61
N THR A 113 -3.77 5.28 0.07
CA THR A 113 -2.93 5.20 1.27
C THR A 113 -1.50 5.69 1.00
N VAL A 114 -0.87 5.29 -0.10
CA VAL A 114 0.48 5.80 -0.46
C VAL A 114 0.47 7.31 -0.65
N LEU A 115 -0.52 7.84 -1.37
CA LEU A 115 -0.63 9.28 -1.58
C LEU A 115 -0.81 10.04 -0.26
N LEU A 116 -1.62 9.52 0.67
CA LEU A 116 -1.78 10.09 2.00
C LEU A 116 -0.49 10.04 2.82
N MET A 117 0.24 8.93 2.75
CA MET A 117 1.52 8.80 3.45
C MET A 117 2.55 9.80 2.92
N LEU A 118 2.64 9.96 1.59
CA LEU A 118 3.49 10.97 0.95
C LEU A 118 3.07 12.37 1.38
N TYR A 119 1.78 12.68 1.31
CA TYR A 119 1.25 13.99 1.69
C TYR A 119 1.58 14.30 3.16
N LYS A 120 1.33 13.37 4.08
CA LYS A 120 1.68 13.53 5.50
C LYS A 120 3.19 13.72 5.69
N GLY A 121 4.00 12.88 5.05
CA GLY A 121 5.45 12.96 5.15
C GLY A 121 6.01 14.32 4.70
N TYR A 122 5.54 14.83 3.56
CA TYR A 122 5.96 16.14 3.07
C TYR A 122 5.39 17.29 3.88
N HIS A 123 4.15 17.19 4.35
CA HIS A 123 3.53 18.20 5.22
C HIS A 123 4.40 18.43 6.47
N VAL A 124 4.74 17.36 7.19
CA VAL A 124 5.60 17.45 8.39
C VAL A 124 6.99 17.99 8.03
N LEU A 125 7.62 17.44 6.99
CA LEU A 125 8.96 17.86 6.57
C LEU A 125 9.03 19.36 6.24
N ILE A 126 8.06 19.85 5.46
CA ILE A 126 8.01 21.27 5.06
C ILE A 126 7.77 22.16 6.28
N SER A 127 6.84 21.79 7.17
CA SER A 127 6.60 22.54 8.39
C SER A 127 7.84 22.64 9.27
N VAL A 128 8.59 21.54 9.43
CA VAL A 128 9.85 21.55 10.20
C VAL A 128 10.92 22.42 9.53
N ARG A 129 11.05 22.37 8.20
CA ARG A 129 11.96 23.27 7.47
C ARG A 129 11.60 24.74 7.62
N ALA A 130 10.31 25.06 7.73
CA ALA A 130 9.82 26.42 7.97
C ALA A 130 9.94 26.85 9.45
N GLY A 131 10.54 26.03 10.32
CA GLY A 131 10.73 26.35 11.73
C GLY A 131 9.65 25.83 12.67
N GLY A 132 8.64 25.10 12.18
CA GLY A 132 7.63 24.46 13.00
C GLY A 132 8.23 23.41 13.95
N ARG A 133 7.90 23.50 15.24
CA ARG A 133 8.38 22.56 16.28
C ARG A 133 7.26 21.97 17.13
N ASP A 134 6.06 22.53 17.03
CA ASP A 134 4.85 21.98 17.64
C ASP A 134 4.23 20.95 16.69
N PHE A 135 4.51 19.67 16.93
CA PHE A 135 4.05 18.58 16.08
C PHE A 135 2.54 18.34 16.18
N ASP A 136 1.91 18.70 17.29
CA ASP A 136 0.46 18.61 17.45
C ASP A 136 -0.22 19.66 16.58
N ALA A 137 0.29 20.89 16.57
CA ALA A 137 -0.19 21.95 15.67
C ALA A 137 0.04 21.59 14.19
N ILE A 138 1.20 21.00 13.86
CA ILE A 138 1.49 20.54 12.49
C ILE A 138 0.50 19.44 12.07
N ASP A 139 0.26 18.44 12.92
CA ASP A 139 -0.66 17.34 12.61
C ASP A 139 -2.12 17.83 12.54
N ALA A 140 -2.51 18.78 13.40
CA ALA A 140 -3.82 19.43 13.34
C ALA A 140 -4.02 20.20 12.03
N ALA A 141 -2.98 20.86 11.50
CA ALA A 141 -3.04 21.58 10.23
C ALA A 141 -3.10 20.68 8.99
N TYR A 142 -2.97 19.36 9.13
CA TYR A 142 -3.08 18.42 8.02
C TYR A 142 -4.46 18.51 7.35
N PHE A 143 -4.52 18.43 6.01
CA PHE A 143 -5.73 18.77 5.24
C PHE A 143 -6.29 20.17 5.55
N GLY A 144 -5.42 21.14 5.89
CA GLY A 144 -5.83 22.50 6.24
C GLY A 144 -6.71 22.58 7.50
N GLY A 145 -6.62 21.59 8.41
CA GLY A 145 -7.45 21.54 9.62
C GLY A 145 -8.78 20.80 9.46
N MET A 146 -9.08 20.24 8.29
CA MET A 146 -10.33 19.54 8.04
C MET A 146 -10.34 18.11 8.64
N HIS A 147 -10.52 18.01 9.95
CA HIS A 147 -10.51 16.73 10.69
C HIS A 147 -11.47 15.68 10.12
N GLY A 148 -12.69 16.07 9.72
CA GLY A 148 -13.68 15.14 9.16
C GLY A 148 -13.22 14.52 7.84
N VAL A 149 -12.63 15.33 6.95
CA VAL A 149 -12.06 14.85 5.67
C VAL A 149 -10.91 13.89 5.94
N ARG A 150 -10.00 14.27 6.84
CA ARG A 150 -8.88 13.42 7.24
C ARG A 150 -9.36 12.05 7.71
N ILE A 151 -10.27 12.00 8.70
CA ILE A 151 -10.79 10.75 9.25
C ILE A 151 -11.48 9.92 8.17
N GLY A 152 -12.35 10.54 7.37
CA GLY A 152 -13.08 9.84 6.32
C GLY A 152 -12.17 9.17 5.30
N VAL A 153 -11.17 9.91 4.79
CA VAL A 153 -10.25 9.37 3.76
C VAL A 153 -9.32 8.30 4.34
N TYR A 154 -8.79 8.47 5.56
CA TYR A 154 -7.98 7.43 6.21
C TYR A 154 -8.78 6.17 6.50
N ALA A 155 -9.98 6.31 7.08
CA ALA A 155 -10.84 5.17 7.40
C ALA A 155 -11.22 4.42 6.12
N LEU A 156 -11.66 5.12 5.08
CA LEU A 156 -12.08 4.49 3.84
C LEU A 156 -10.92 3.75 3.14
N SER A 157 -9.75 4.37 3.08
CA SER A 157 -8.58 3.75 2.44
C SER A 157 -8.07 2.53 3.23
N HIS A 158 -7.90 2.63 4.54
CA HIS A 158 -7.37 1.53 5.34
C HIS A 158 -8.35 0.38 5.50
N VAL A 159 -9.62 0.69 5.82
CA VAL A 159 -10.66 -0.33 5.94
C VAL A 159 -10.93 -0.97 4.58
N GLY A 160 -10.95 -0.18 3.50
CA GLY A 160 -11.09 -0.71 2.14
C GLY A 160 -9.98 -1.71 1.78
N MET A 161 -8.71 -1.39 2.08
CA MET A 161 -7.60 -2.34 1.92
C MET A 161 -7.82 -3.63 2.72
N ALA A 162 -8.17 -3.50 4.01
CA ALA A 162 -8.39 -4.65 4.88
C ALA A 162 -9.54 -5.54 4.39
N LEU A 163 -10.65 -4.96 3.96
CA LEU A 163 -11.78 -5.69 3.37
C LEU A 163 -11.37 -6.37 2.06
N GLY A 164 -10.65 -5.67 1.19
CA GLY A 164 -10.17 -6.23 -0.08
C GLY A 164 -9.31 -7.47 0.12
N LEU A 165 -8.39 -7.41 1.09
CA LEU A 165 -7.52 -8.54 1.47
C LEU A 165 -8.30 -9.64 2.20
N GLY A 166 -9.19 -9.29 3.11
CA GLY A 166 -9.97 -10.24 3.91
C GLY A 166 -10.89 -11.10 3.05
N VAL A 167 -11.62 -10.50 2.10
CA VAL A 167 -12.48 -11.25 1.17
C VAL A 167 -11.67 -12.24 0.34
N PHE A 168 -10.50 -11.81 -0.15
CA PHE A 168 -9.60 -12.70 -0.87
C PHE A 168 -9.06 -13.83 0.00
N ALA A 169 -8.60 -13.52 1.22
CA ALA A 169 -8.04 -14.51 2.15
C ALA A 169 -9.07 -15.57 2.53
N VAL A 170 -10.32 -15.17 2.82
CA VAL A 170 -11.42 -16.12 3.11
C VAL A 170 -11.76 -16.97 1.89
N ALA A 171 -11.79 -16.37 0.68
CA ALA A 171 -12.03 -17.13 -0.54
C ALA A 171 -10.91 -18.13 -0.85
N LEU A 172 -9.65 -17.73 -0.62
CA LEU A 172 -8.49 -18.59 -0.78
C LEU A 172 -8.48 -19.73 0.24
N TRP A 173 -8.83 -19.43 1.49
CA TRP A 173 -8.97 -20.44 2.55
C TRP A 173 -10.01 -21.50 2.18
N ARG A 174 -11.22 -21.07 1.82
CA ARG A 174 -12.31 -21.98 1.38
C ARG A 174 -11.98 -22.76 0.12
N SER A 175 -11.16 -22.18 -0.76
CA SER A 175 -10.65 -22.89 -1.94
C SER A 175 -9.78 -24.08 -1.57
N LEU A 176 -9.03 -23.99 -0.47
CA LEU A 176 -8.11 -25.01 0.00
C LEU A 176 -8.74 -26.02 0.97
N GLU A 177 -9.89 -25.70 1.56
CA GLU A 177 -10.69 -26.68 2.30
C GLU A 177 -11.14 -27.76 1.31
N ARG A 178 -10.65 -28.98 1.53
CA ARG A 178 -11.07 -30.16 0.76
C ARG A 178 -12.51 -30.51 1.15
N ASP A 179 -13.33 -30.80 0.13
CA ASP A 179 -14.47 -31.69 0.30
C ASP A 179 -13.97 -33.14 0.53
#